data_AF-A0A540LTY6-F1
#
_entry.id   AF-A0A540LTY6-F1
#
_cell.length_a   1.000
_cell.length_b   1.000
_cell.length_c   1.000
_cell.angle_alpha   90.00
_cell.angle_beta   90.00
_cell.angle_gamma   90.00
#
_symmetry.space_group_name_H-M   'P 1'
#
loop_
_entity.id
_entity.type
_entity.pdbx_description
1 polymer ?
#
loop_
_entity_poly.entity_id
_entity_poly.type
_entity_poly.pdbx_seq_one_letter_code
_entity_poly.pdbx_strand_id
1 'polypeptide(L)'
;MSFGCVTCLLSNPLSPANDITISGCDGSVLLNSTSNSHAEKETIPNQSLRGFHVIDAVKSAVEEKCPGVVSCADILALVARDAVRMVHRSFWEVPTGRRDGRVPLASEANRGLPSPFADITQLKAAFAAKGLSAKDLAVLSGGHTIGISRCLSFMNRLYNFTGKGDTNPKLDKNYIAQLKTKCKPGDTTSLGCDGSVLLNSTSNSHAEKETIPNQSLRGFHVIDAVKSAVEEKCPGVVSCADILALVARDAVRMVHRSFWEVPTGRRDGRVPLASEANRGLPSPFADITQLKAAFAAKGLSAKDLAVLSGGHTIGISRCLSFMNRLYNFTGKGDTNPKLDKNYIAQLKTKCKPGDTTSLVEMDPGSFKPLMKISTILSLKEEDYSSLTRLFLMTMKQKPM
;
A
#
# COMPACT_ATOMS: atom_id res chain seq x y z
N MET A 1 -2.95 -4.13 -16.79
CA MET A 1 -4.41 -3.91 -16.98
C MET A 1 -5.13 -5.23 -16.70
N SER A 2 -6.31 -5.20 -16.09
CA SER A 2 -7.14 -6.43 -15.99
C SER A 2 -7.59 -6.83 -17.39
N PHE A 3 -7.66 -8.14 -17.63
CA PHE A 3 -8.13 -8.71 -18.90
C PHE A 3 -9.50 -8.16 -19.31
N GLY A 4 -10.35 -7.84 -18.33
CA GLY A 4 -11.68 -7.25 -18.55
C GLY A 4 -11.65 -5.96 -19.38
N CYS A 5 -10.81 -4.97 -19.03
CA CYS A 5 -10.77 -3.68 -19.73
C CYS A 5 -10.36 -3.78 -21.20
N VAL A 6 -9.47 -4.72 -21.55
CA VAL A 6 -8.95 -4.81 -22.93
C VAL A 6 -9.95 -5.49 -23.84
N THR A 7 -10.70 -6.48 -23.34
CA THR A 7 -11.81 -7.12 -24.07
C THR A 7 -12.91 -6.11 -24.43
N CYS A 8 -13.11 -5.07 -23.60
CA CYS A 8 -14.09 -4.01 -23.85
C CYS A 8 -13.74 -3.06 -24.99
N LEU A 9 -12.46 -2.96 -25.35
CA LEU A 9 -12.01 -2.15 -26.47
C LEU A 9 -12.32 -2.82 -27.81
N LEU A 10 -12.57 -4.13 -27.82
CA LEU A 10 -12.87 -4.92 -29.01
C LEU A 10 -14.36 -5.24 -29.17
N SER A 11 -15.19 -4.99 -28.16
CA SER A 11 -16.63 -5.28 -28.22
C SER A 11 -17.38 -4.24 -29.06
N ASN A 12 -18.21 -4.74 -29.98
CA ASN A 12 -19.03 -3.93 -30.88
C ASN A 12 -20.30 -3.44 -30.15
N PRO A 13 -20.55 -2.12 -30.06
CA PRO A 13 -21.67 -1.56 -29.29
C PRO A 13 -23.05 -1.73 -29.96
N LEU A 14 -23.11 -2.21 -31.21
CA LEU A 14 -24.35 -2.30 -31.99
C LEU A 14 -24.89 -3.74 -32.18
N SER A 15 -24.31 -4.75 -31.53
CA SER A 15 -24.80 -6.11 -31.73
C SER A 15 -26.16 -6.32 -31.03
N PRO A 16 -27.17 -6.90 -31.71
CA PRO A 16 -28.44 -7.26 -31.08
C PRO A 16 -28.20 -8.19 -29.89
N ALA A 17 -29.15 -8.20 -28.95
CA ALA A 17 -29.08 -8.77 -27.59
C ALA A 17 -28.81 -10.28 -27.46
N ASN A 18 -28.13 -10.91 -28.42
CA ASN A 18 -27.76 -12.31 -28.43
C ASN A 18 -26.32 -12.60 -28.89
N ASP A 19 -25.45 -11.58 -29.00
CA ASP A 19 -24.02 -11.78 -29.27
C ASP A 19 -23.19 -11.20 -28.12
N ILE A 20 -22.74 -12.10 -27.25
CA ILE A 20 -21.75 -11.90 -26.18
C ILE A 20 -21.91 -10.55 -25.44
N THR A 21 -22.76 -10.56 -24.41
CA THR A 21 -22.46 -9.74 -23.23
C THR A 21 -21.12 -10.23 -22.67
N ILE A 22 -20.00 -9.62 -23.08
CA ILE A 22 -18.80 -9.67 -22.25
C ILE A 22 -19.18 -8.90 -20.97
N SER A 23 -19.71 -9.66 -20.01
CA SER A 23 -19.83 -9.25 -18.62
C SER A 23 -18.48 -8.65 -18.20
N GLY A 24 -18.49 -7.37 -17.79
CA GLY A 24 -17.30 -6.57 -17.48
C GLY A 24 -17.03 -5.34 -18.37
N CYS A 25 -17.86 -5.07 -19.40
CA CYS A 25 -17.71 -3.93 -20.32
C CYS A 25 -18.81 -2.87 -20.25
N ASP A 26 -19.70 -3.04 -19.30
CA ASP A 26 -20.82 -2.17 -18.97
C ASP A 26 -20.47 -1.21 -17.81
N GLY A 27 -19.20 -1.14 -17.39
CA GLY A 27 -18.78 -0.25 -16.31
C GLY A 27 -19.22 -0.71 -14.91
N SER A 28 -19.79 -1.91 -14.78
CA SER A 28 -20.17 -2.51 -13.49
C SER A 28 -18.99 -2.59 -12.50
N VAL A 29 -17.75 -2.66 -13.00
CA VAL A 29 -16.52 -2.61 -12.20
C VAL A 29 -16.39 -1.35 -11.34
N LEU A 30 -17.05 -0.25 -11.72
CA LEU A 30 -17.03 1.01 -10.98
C LEU A 30 -17.98 1.00 -9.78
N LEU A 31 -18.99 0.11 -9.76
CA LEU A 31 -20.03 0.08 -8.74
C LEU A 31 -19.48 -0.33 -7.37
N ASN A 32 -20.11 0.18 -6.31
CA ASN A 32 -19.83 -0.18 -4.93
C ASN A 32 -20.68 -1.38 -4.49
N SER A 33 -20.22 -2.10 -3.47
CA SER A 33 -21.00 -3.17 -2.84
C SER A 33 -22.29 -2.61 -2.24
N THR A 34 -23.36 -3.41 -2.28
CA THR A 34 -24.67 -3.13 -1.69
C THR A 34 -24.97 -4.20 -0.63
N SER A 35 -26.08 -4.07 0.12
CA SER A 35 -26.48 -5.09 1.09
C SER A 35 -26.68 -6.48 0.46
N ASN A 36 -27.04 -6.52 -0.83
CA ASN A 36 -27.45 -7.75 -1.52
C ASN A 36 -26.45 -8.18 -2.59
N SER A 37 -25.37 -7.42 -2.83
CA SER A 37 -24.38 -7.80 -3.84
C SER A 37 -23.00 -7.17 -3.63
N HIS A 38 -21.96 -7.94 -3.95
CA HIS A 38 -20.56 -7.55 -3.82
C HIS A 38 -19.99 -6.97 -5.13
N ALA A 39 -19.22 -5.89 -5.01
CA ALA A 39 -18.59 -5.20 -6.12
C ALA A 39 -17.44 -5.97 -6.75
N GLU A 40 -17.37 -5.90 -8.08
CA GLU A 40 -16.28 -6.48 -8.86
C GLU A 40 -14.92 -5.90 -8.51
N LYS A 41 -14.82 -4.61 -8.20
CA LYS A 41 -13.55 -3.95 -7.81
C LYS A 41 -12.98 -4.43 -6.47
N GLU A 42 -13.75 -5.16 -5.68
CA GLU A 42 -13.33 -5.73 -4.40
C GLU A 42 -12.83 -7.18 -4.53
N THR A 43 -13.04 -7.81 -5.69
CA THR A 43 -12.61 -9.19 -5.96
C THR A 43 -11.10 -9.31 -6.14
N ILE A 44 -10.55 -10.49 -5.82
CA ILE A 44 -9.11 -10.79 -5.94
C ILE A 44 -8.55 -10.40 -7.32
N PRO A 45 -9.19 -10.75 -8.47
CA PRO A 45 -8.68 -10.37 -9.78
C PRO A 45 -8.55 -8.85 -10.00
N ASN A 46 -9.43 -8.05 -9.38
CA ASN A 46 -9.51 -6.61 -9.58
C ASN A 46 -8.88 -5.79 -8.45
N GLN A 47 -8.36 -6.41 -7.39
CA GLN A 47 -7.67 -5.72 -6.28
C GLN A 47 -6.45 -4.89 -6.74
N SER A 48 -5.91 -5.19 -7.93
CA SER A 48 -4.81 -4.42 -8.53
C SER A 48 -5.27 -3.17 -9.30
N LEU A 49 -6.54 -3.06 -9.70
CA LEU A 49 -7.06 -1.89 -10.43
C LEU A 49 -6.90 -0.62 -9.61
N ARG A 50 -6.67 0.52 -10.26
CA ARG A 50 -6.47 1.85 -9.65
C ARG A 50 -7.13 2.91 -10.52
N GLY A 51 -7.19 4.15 -10.02
CA GLY A 51 -7.68 5.30 -10.81
C GLY A 51 -9.20 5.41 -10.91
N PHE A 52 -9.98 4.73 -10.05
CA PHE A 52 -11.44 4.87 -10.03
C PHE A 52 -11.87 6.33 -9.84
N HIS A 53 -11.22 7.07 -8.94
CA HIS A 53 -11.50 8.49 -8.73
C HIS A 53 -11.23 9.37 -9.97
N VAL A 54 -10.29 8.97 -10.85
CA VAL A 54 -10.02 9.68 -12.10
C VAL A 54 -11.20 9.50 -13.04
N ILE A 55 -11.75 8.29 -13.11
CA ILE A 55 -12.96 8.00 -13.90
C ILE A 55 -14.17 8.76 -13.34
N ASP A 56 -14.32 8.82 -12.01
CA ASP A 56 -15.38 9.59 -11.37
C ASP A 56 -15.26 11.09 -11.71
N ALA A 57 -14.05 11.67 -11.66
CA ALA A 57 -13.80 13.06 -12.02
C ALA A 57 -14.11 13.34 -13.51
N VAL A 58 -13.71 12.43 -14.42
CA VAL A 58 -14.05 12.52 -15.84
C VAL A 58 -15.57 12.47 -16.03
N LYS A 59 -16.26 11.55 -15.34
CA LYS A 59 -17.72 11.44 -15.39
C LYS A 59 -18.38 12.73 -14.91
N SER A 60 -17.96 13.29 -13.78
CA SER A 60 -18.48 14.57 -13.29
C SER A 60 -18.32 15.71 -14.30
N ALA A 61 -17.13 15.85 -14.90
CA ALA A 61 -16.87 16.90 -15.91
C ALA A 61 -17.68 16.73 -17.20
N VAL A 62 -17.96 15.47 -17.60
CA VAL A 62 -18.80 15.18 -18.77
C VAL A 62 -20.27 15.45 -18.47
N GLU A 63 -20.76 15.05 -17.29
CA GLU A 63 -22.14 15.29 -16.86
C GLU A 63 -22.47 16.77 -16.72
N GLU A 64 -21.50 17.61 -16.34
CA GLU A 64 -21.67 19.08 -16.31
C GLU A 64 -22.01 19.66 -17.69
N LYS A 65 -21.47 19.05 -18.76
CA LYS A 65 -21.65 19.53 -20.13
C LYS A 65 -22.78 18.83 -20.87
N CYS A 66 -22.98 17.54 -20.60
CA CYS A 66 -23.93 16.67 -21.30
C CYS A 66 -24.62 15.70 -20.33
N PRO A 67 -25.57 16.19 -19.49
CA PRO A 67 -26.21 15.39 -18.46
C PRO A 67 -26.90 14.14 -19.02
N GLY A 68 -26.57 12.97 -18.48
CA GLY A 68 -27.21 11.69 -18.80
C GLY A 68 -26.90 11.13 -20.19
N VAL A 69 -25.98 11.74 -20.96
CA VAL A 69 -25.70 11.34 -22.35
C VAL A 69 -24.62 10.27 -22.44
N VAL A 70 -23.52 10.42 -21.70
CA VAL A 70 -22.33 9.57 -21.85
C VAL A 70 -22.26 8.55 -20.72
N SER A 71 -22.25 7.26 -21.05
CA SER A 71 -22.16 6.18 -20.05
C SER A 71 -20.77 6.09 -19.41
N CYS A 72 -20.71 5.61 -18.17
CA CYS A 72 -19.44 5.26 -17.53
C CYS A 72 -18.69 4.16 -18.29
N ALA A 73 -19.42 3.23 -18.91
CA ALA A 73 -18.88 2.20 -19.79
C ALA A 73 -18.10 2.78 -20.98
N ASP A 74 -18.66 3.78 -21.68
CA ASP A 74 -17.96 4.46 -22.77
C ASP A 74 -16.79 5.32 -22.27
N ILE A 75 -16.94 5.99 -21.12
CA ILE A 75 -15.82 6.71 -20.50
C ILE A 75 -14.63 5.78 -20.25
N LEU A 76 -14.86 4.59 -19.68
CA LEU A 76 -13.78 3.62 -19.45
C LEU A 76 -13.07 3.22 -20.75
N ALA A 77 -13.84 2.94 -21.81
CA ALA A 77 -13.28 2.54 -23.10
C ALA A 77 -12.48 3.69 -23.75
N LEU A 78 -13.00 4.92 -23.72
CA LEU A 78 -12.36 6.10 -24.28
C LEU A 78 -11.09 6.49 -23.51
N VAL A 79 -11.15 6.51 -22.17
CA VAL A 79 -9.99 6.79 -21.30
C VAL A 79 -8.91 5.74 -21.50
N ALA A 80 -9.26 4.46 -21.62
CA ALA A 80 -8.27 3.41 -21.89
C ALA A 80 -7.60 3.60 -23.26
N ARG A 81 -8.35 3.95 -24.31
CA ARG A 81 -7.79 4.26 -25.64
C ARG A 81 -6.88 5.48 -25.61
N ASP A 82 -7.27 6.54 -24.90
CA ASP A 82 -6.47 7.75 -24.76
C ASP A 82 -5.18 7.49 -23.98
N ALA A 83 -5.23 6.66 -22.93
CA ALA A 83 -4.03 6.21 -22.21
C ALA A 83 -3.04 5.46 -23.11
N VAL A 84 -3.53 4.56 -23.99
CA VAL A 84 -2.67 3.86 -24.95
C VAL A 84 -2.10 4.84 -25.98
N ARG A 85 -2.90 5.79 -26.48
CA ARG A 85 -2.43 6.84 -27.39
C ARG A 85 -1.32 7.68 -26.75
N MET A 86 -1.43 8.01 -25.47
CA MET A 86 -0.39 8.78 -24.77
C MET A 86 0.94 8.02 -24.67
N VAL A 87 0.89 6.70 -24.45
CA VAL A 87 2.11 5.89 -24.26
C VAL A 87 2.74 5.46 -25.58
N HIS A 88 1.94 4.96 -26.52
CA HIS A 88 2.43 4.34 -27.77
C HIS A 88 2.19 5.17 -29.02
N ARG A 89 1.47 6.30 -28.92
CA ARG A 89 1.02 7.12 -30.08
C ARG A 89 0.10 6.40 -31.07
N SER A 90 -0.23 5.13 -30.80
CA SER A 90 -1.22 4.37 -31.56
C SER A 90 -2.63 4.85 -31.24
N PHE A 91 -3.46 4.96 -32.27
CA PHE A 91 -4.85 5.38 -32.13
C PHE A 91 -5.75 4.44 -32.92
N TRP A 92 -6.92 4.17 -32.36
CA TRP A 92 -8.04 3.56 -33.06
C TRP A 92 -9.32 4.25 -32.59
N GLU A 93 -10.32 4.23 -33.46
CA GLU A 93 -11.66 4.67 -33.09
C GLU A 93 -12.28 3.63 -32.15
N VAL A 94 -12.83 4.12 -31.04
CA VAL A 94 -13.61 3.30 -30.11
C VAL A 94 -15.06 3.60 -30.38
N PRO A 95 -15.83 2.63 -30.90
CA PRO A 95 -17.27 2.79 -31.04
C PRO A 95 -17.91 3.09 -29.68
N THR A 96 -18.81 4.08 -29.62
CA THR A 96 -19.58 4.44 -28.42
C THR A 96 -20.99 3.87 -28.47
N GLY A 97 -21.75 3.99 -27.38
CA GLY A 97 -23.11 3.49 -27.23
C GLY A 97 -23.26 2.38 -26.20
N ARG A 98 -22.20 2.07 -25.42
CA ARG A 98 -22.28 1.08 -24.33
C ARG A 98 -23.23 1.60 -23.25
N ARG A 99 -24.06 0.73 -22.70
CA ARG A 99 -24.95 1.07 -21.58
C ARG A 99 -24.31 0.70 -20.25
N ASP A 100 -24.58 1.50 -19.23
CA ASP A 100 -24.08 1.23 -17.88
C ASP A 100 -24.80 0.04 -17.24
N GLY A 101 -23.99 -0.86 -16.70
CA GLY A 101 -24.41 -1.91 -15.78
C GLY A 101 -24.90 -1.30 -14.49
N ARG A 102 -25.95 -1.87 -13.91
CA ARG A 102 -26.60 -1.36 -12.69
C ARG A 102 -26.45 -2.26 -11.49
N VAL A 103 -25.81 -3.41 -11.66
CA VAL A 103 -25.67 -4.42 -10.61
C VAL A 103 -24.19 -4.76 -10.46
N PRO A 104 -23.58 -4.56 -9.27
CA PRO A 104 -22.25 -5.07 -9.00
C PRO A 104 -22.32 -6.60 -8.93
N LEU A 105 -21.48 -7.35 -9.65
CA LEU A 105 -21.48 -8.83 -9.58
C LEU A 105 -20.07 -9.40 -9.46
N ALA A 106 -19.58 -9.55 -8.22
CA ALA A 106 -18.29 -10.17 -7.92
C ALA A 106 -18.09 -11.57 -8.57
N SER A 107 -19.17 -12.34 -8.73
CA SER A 107 -19.14 -13.65 -9.39
C SER A 107 -18.66 -13.56 -10.85
N GLU A 108 -19.03 -12.48 -11.56
CA GLU A 108 -18.65 -12.27 -12.96
C GLU A 108 -17.15 -12.02 -13.08
N ALA A 109 -16.57 -11.18 -12.22
CA ALA A 109 -15.13 -10.97 -12.18
C ALA A 109 -14.36 -12.25 -11.81
N ASN A 110 -14.82 -12.99 -10.80
CA ASN A 110 -14.16 -14.22 -10.34
C ASN A 110 -14.19 -15.35 -11.38
N ARG A 111 -15.28 -15.47 -12.16
CA ARG A 111 -15.43 -16.50 -13.19
C ARG A 111 -14.86 -16.06 -14.55
N GLY A 112 -14.94 -14.77 -14.86
CA GLY A 112 -14.65 -14.23 -16.19
C GLY A 112 -13.20 -13.83 -16.42
N LEU A 113 -12.40 -13.65 -15.37
CA LEU A 113 -11.02 -13.19 -15.48
C LEU A 113 -10.02 -14.35 -15.33
N PRO A 114 -9.10 -14.53 -16.30
CA PRO A 114 -8.05 -15.54 -16.18
C PRO A 114 -7.15 -15.30 -14.96
N SER A 115 -6.78 -16.39 -14.29
CA SER A 115 -5.83 -16.36 -13.17
C SER A 115 -4.42 -15.94 -13.66
N PRO A 116 -3.66 -15.14 -12.88
CA PRO A 116 -2.25 -14.86 -13.18
C PRO A 116 -1.37 -16.11 -13.18
N PHE A 117 -1.86 -17.20 -12.57
CA PHE A 117 -1.17 -18.49 -12.51
C PHE A 117 -1.59 -19.45 -13.64
N ALA A 118 -2.50 -19.02 -14.52
CA ALA A 118 -2.97 -19.85 -15.61
C ALA A 118 -1.84 -20.22 -16.59
N ASP A 119 -1.89 -21.46 -17.09
CA ASP A 119 -1.04 -21.90 -18.20
C ASP A 119 -1.63 -21.51 -19.57
N ILE A 120 -0.88 -21.77 -20.64
CA ILE A 120 -1.31 -21.39 -22.00
C ILE A 120 -2.56 -22.13 -22.47
N THR A 121 -2.80 -23.34 -21.99
CA THR A 121 -3.99 -24.13 -22.35
C THR A 121 -5.22 -23.54 -21.68
N GLN A 122 -5.11 -23.20 -20.39
CA GLN A 122 -6.16 -22.52 -19.63
C GLN A 122 -6.47 -21.13 -20.20
N LEU A 123 -5.44 -20.36 -20.58
CA LEU A 123 -5.62 -19.05 -21.21
C LEU A 123 -6.34 -19.16 -22.56
N LYS A 124 -5.96 -20.11 -23.42
CA LYS A 124 -6.65 -20.34 -24.70
C LYS A 124 -8.12 -20.70 -24.48
N ALA A 125 -8.43 -21.57 -23.51
CA ALA A 125 -9.80 -21.94 -23.18
C ALA A 125 -10.61 -20.73 -22.66
N ALA A 126 -10.04 -19.92 -21.77
CA ALA A 126 -10.71 -18.73 -21.23
C ALA A 126 -11.02 -17.69 -22.30
N PHE A 127 -10.12 -17.50 -23.28
CA PHE A 127 -10.34 -16.60 -24.41
C PHE A 127 -11.36 -17.16 -25.40
N ALA A 128 -11.28 -18.46 -25.71
CA ALA A 128 -12.25 -19.12 -26.58
C ALA A 128 -13.68 -19.05 -26.01
N ALA A 129 -13.83 -19.14 -24.68
CA ALA A 129 -15.11 -18.95 -23.99
C ALA A 129 -15.69 -17.53 -24.13
N LYS A 130 -14.89 -16.58 -24.61
CA LYS A 130 -15.29 -15.19 -24.95
C LYS A 130 -15.32 -14.94 -26.46
N GLY A 131 -15.26 -15.99 -27.28
CA GLY A 131 -15.24 -15.87 -28.73
C GLY A 131 -13.89 -15.39 -29.30
N LEU A 132 -12.82 -15.38 -28.50
CA LEU A 132 -11.51 -14.88 -28.89
C LEU A 132 -10.56 -16.01 -29.29
N SER A 133 -9.79 -15.78 -30.35
CA SER A 133 -8.81 -16.73 -30.88
C SER A 133 -7.49 -16.72 -30.10
N ALA A 134 -6.63 -17.70 -30.39
CA ALA A 134 -5.25 -17.70 -29.87
C ALA A 134 -4.43 -16.48 -30.36
N LYS A 135 -4.79 -15.92 -31.53
CA LYS A 135 -4.19 -14.68 -32.03
C LYS A 135 -4.61 -13.49 -31.17
N ASP A 136 -5.89 -13.42 -30.80
CA ASP A 136 -6.40 -12.37 -29.92
C ASP A 136 -5.77 -12.47 -28.52
N LEU A 137 -5.54 -13.69 -28.02
CA LEU A 137 -4.75 -13.92 -26.80
C LEU A 137 -3.35 -13.31 -26.89
N ALA A 138 -2.62 -13.56 -27.98
CA ALA A 138 -1.28 -13.00 -28.16
C ALA A 138 -1.31 -11.47 -28.25
N VAL A 139 -2.25 -10.90 -29.02
CA VAL A 139 -2.39 -9.45 -29.20
C VAL A 139 -2.80 -8.75 -27.91
N LEU A 140 -3.83 -9.25 -27.21
CA LEU A 140 -4.33 -8.67 -25.97
C LEU A 140 -3.35 -8.81 -24.81
N SER A 141 -2.52 -9.86 -24.81
CA SER A 141 -1.39 -9.98 -23.87
C SER A 141 -0.36 -8.86 -24.06
N GLY A 142 -0.32 -8.23 -25.25
CA GLY A 142 0.45 -7.02 -25.50
C GLY A 142 0.08 -5.86 -24.57
N GLY A 143 -1.13 -5.81 -24.01
CA GLY A 143 -1.52 -4.80 -23.01
C GLY A 143 -0.66 -4.86 -21.73
N HIS A 144 0.07 -5.95 -21.48
CA HIS A 144 1.02 -6.06 -20.38
C HIS A 144 2.35 -5.33 -20.62
N THR A 145 2.56 -4.71 -21.78
CA THR A 145 3.71 -3.81 -22.01
C THR A 145 3.55 -2.46 -21.32
N ILE A 146 2.32 -2.13 -20.87
CA ILE A 146 2.00 -0.88 -20.18
C ILE A 146 1.74 -1.14 -18.70
N GLY A 147 2.46 -0.40 -17.85
CA GLY A 147 2.23 -0.35 -16.40
C GLY A 147 3.19 -1.20 -15.59
N ILE A 148 2.73 -1.66 -14.43
CA ILE A 148 3.52 -2.41 -13.44
C ILE A 148 2.74 -3.62 -12.93
N SER A 149 3.45 -4.62 -12.43
CA SER A 149 2.88 -5.83 -11.81
C SER A 149 3.41 -6.01 -10.38
N ARG A 150 2.67 -6.75 -9.56
CA ARG A 150 3.09 -7.10 -8.20
C ARG A 150 3.85 -8.42 -8.23
N CYS A 151 4.93 -8.52 -7.44
CA CYS A 151 5.75 -9.72 -7.35
C CYS A 151 4.91 -10.99 -7.15
N LEU A 152 3.90 -10.94 -6.27
CA LEU A 152 2.99 -12.06 -5.97
C LEU A 152 2.44 -12.77 -7.21
N SER A 153 2.19 -12.04 -8.30
CA SER A 153 1.63 -12.61 -9.54
C SER A 153 2.58 -13.56 -10.27
N PHE A 154 3.89 -13.51 -10.01
CA PHE A 154 4.89 -14.31 -10.70
C PHE A 154 6.00 -14.89 -9.80
N MET A 155 5.95 -14.65 -8.48
CA MET A 155 6.93 -15.18 -7.52
C MET A 155 7.09 -16.70 -7.61
N ASN A 156 5.99 -17.45 -7.80
CA ASN A 156 6.05 -18.90 -8.01
C ASN A 156 6.96 -19.26 -9.19
N ARG A 157 6.88 -18.52 -10.31
CA ARG A 157 7.71 -18.75 -11.50
C ARG A 157 9.19 -18.41 -11.26
N LEU A 158 9.49 -17.52 -10.30
CA LEU A 158 10.86 -17.12 -9.98
C LEU A 158 11.55 -18.06 -8.96
N TYR A 159 10.79 -18.61 -8.01
CA TYR A 159 11.38 -19.27 -6.85
C TYR A 159 10.77 -20.63 -6.48
N ASN A 160 9.65 -21.04 -7.08
CA ASN A 160 9.02 -22.32 -6.73
C ASN A 160 8.16 -22.92 -7.87
N PHE A 161 8.70 -22.95 -9.09
CA PHE A 161 7.92 -23.25 -10.28
C PHE A 161 7.35 -24.68 -10.30
N THR A 162 8.12 -25.67 -9.86
CA THR A 162 7.69 -27.07 -9.75
C THR A 162 7.36 -27.49 -8.31
N GLY A 163 7.35 -26.54 -7.37
CA GLY A 163 7.17 -26.85 -5.94
C GLY A 163 8.46 -27.27 -5.23
N LYS A 164 9.62 -27.24 -5.91
CA LYS A 164 10.92 -27.71 -5.39
C LYS A 164 11.93 -26.59 -5.16
N GLY A 165 11.49 -25.33 -5.09
CA GLY A 165 12.39 -24.19 -4.91
C GLY A 165 13.15 -23.79 -6.19
N ASP A 166 12.57 -24.04 -7.36
CA ASP A 166 13.19 -23.85 -8.67
C ASP A 166 12.59 -22.67 -9.46
N THR A 167 13.36 -22.17 -10.43
CA THR A 167 12.93 -21.11 -11.36
C THR A 167 12.43 -21.71 -12.65
N ASN A 168 11.37 -21.13 -13.23
CA ASN A 168 10.85 -21.54 -14.53
C ASN A 168 11.95 -21.46 -15.61
N PRO A 169 12.37 -22.59 -16.20
CA PRO A 169 13.49 -22.63 -17.14
C PRO A 169 13.17 -22.00 -18.51
N LYS A 170 11.89 -21.75 -18.81
CA LYS A 170 11.43 -21.15 -20.07
C LYS A 170 11.45 -19.62 -20.05
N LEU A 171 11.69 -19.00 -18.89
CA LEU A 171 11.85 -17.54 -18.80
C LEU A 171 13.27 -17.14 -19.18
N ASP A 172 13.40 -15.96 -19.78
CA ASP A 172 14.72 -15.41 -20.12
C ASP A 172 15.58 -15.22 -18.86
N LYS A 173 16.84 -15.68 -18.94
CA LYS A 173 17.76 -15.71 -17.78
C LYS A 173 18.13 -14.31 -17.29
N ASN A 174 18.33 -13.36 -18.20
CA ASN A 174 18.66 -11.98 -17.84
C ASN A 174 17.47 -11.30 -17.19
N TYR A 175 16.27 -11.53 -17.73
CA TYR A 175 15.03 -11.01 -17.17
C TYR A 175 14.72 -11.61 -15.79
N ILE A 176 14.96 -12.90 -15.59
CA ILE A 176 14.89 -13.53 -14.26
C ILE A 176 15.83 -12.81 -13.29
N ALA A 177 17.10 -12.60 -13.67
CA ALA A 177 18.06 -11.94 -12.80
C ALA A 177 17.57 -10.54 -12.38
N GLN A 178 17.08 -9.75 -13.34
CA GLN A 178 16.49 -8.44 -13.06
C GLN A 178 15.28 -8.53 -12.12
N LEU A 179 14.33 -9.44 -12.38
CA LEU A 179 13.15 -9.61 -11.53
C LEU A 179 13.52 -10.05 -10.11
N LYS A 180 14.51 -10.95 -9.94
CA LYS A 180 14.97 -11.40 -8.62
C LYS A 180 15.67 -10.30 -7.81
N THR A 181 16.19 -9.25 -8.45
CA THR A 181 16.69 -8.07 -7.71
C THR A 181 15.55 -7.22 -7.13
N LYS A 182 14.40 -7.21 -7.81
CA LYS A 182 13.22 -6.41 -7.44
C LYS A 182 12.23 -7.16 -6.55
N CYS A 183 12.15 -8.48 -6.69
CA CYS A 183 11.18 -9.34 -6.03
C CYS A 183 11.92 -10.45 -5.29
N LYS A 184 12.11 -10.31 -3.98
CA LYS A 184 12.85 -11.27 -3.15
C LYS A 184 11.91 -12.31 -2.52
N PRO A 185 12.40 -13.52 -2.19
CA PRO A 185 11.63 -14.48 -1.39
C PRO A 185 11.17 -13.82 -0.08
N GLY A 186 9.86 -13.84 0.20
CA GLY A 186 9.27 -13.13 1.34
C GLY A 186 8.55 -11.82 1.00
N ASP A 187 8.70 -11.29 -0.22
CA ASP A 187 7.91 -10.15 -0.75
C ASP A 187 6.45 -10.56 -1.08
N THR A 188 5.88 -11.52 -0.35
CA THR A 188 4.54 -12.05 -0.64
C THR A 188 3.43 -11.14 -0.16
N THR A 189 3.72 -10.14 0.67
CA THR A 189 2.69 -9.26 1.22
C THR A 189 3.22 -7.86 1.54
N SER A 190 2.56 -6.85 0.98
CA SER A 190 2.53 -5.48 1.52
C SER A 190 1.72 -5.47 2.83
N LEU A 191 2.00 -6.38 3.76
CA LEU A 191 1.38 -6.38 5.09
C LEU A 191 2.26 -5.50 5.98
N GLY A 192 1.69 -4.39 6.45
CA GLY A 192 2.35 -3.40 7.30
C GLY A 192 2.53 -2.02 6.66
N CYS A 193 2.25 -1.85 5.35
CA CYS A 193 2.28 -0.55 4.65
C CYS A 193 0.89 -0.15 4.13
N ASP A 194 -0.16 -0.84 4.55
CA ASP A 194 -1.55 -0.61 4.18
C ASP A 194 -2.32 0.19 5.23
N GLY A 195 -1.64 0.69 6.27
CA GLY A 195 -2.26 1.54 7.28
C GLY A 195 -3.23 0.81 8.22
N SER A 196 -3.27 -0.52 8.18
CA SER A 196 -4.05 -1.37 9.10
C SER A 196 -3.71 -1.13 10.57
N VAL A 197 -2.50 -0.61 10.87
CA VAL A 197 -2.11 -0.13 12.20
C VAL A 197 -3.03 0.94 12.78
N LEU A 198 -3.77 1.68 11.95
CA LEU A 198 -4.72 2.69 12.41
C LEU A 198 -6.03 2.09 12.93
N LEU A 199 -6.38 0.87 12.49
CA LEU A 199 -7.66 0.24 12.79
C LEU A 199 -7.81 -0.12 14.28
N ASN A 200 -9.05 -0.10 14.76
CA ASN A 200 -9.42 -0.56 16.10
C ASN A 200 -9.75 -2.05 16.10
N SER A 201 -9.63 -2.70 17.26
CA SER A 201 -10.10 -4.06 17.44
C SER A 201 -11.61 -4.17 17.17
N THR A 202 -12.02 -5.30 16.62
CA THR A 202 -13.43 -5.68 16.42
C THR A 202 -13.73 -6.91 17.26
N SER A 203 -14.99 -7.34 17.33
CA SER A 203 -15.37 -8.58 18.04
C SER A 203 -14.61 -9.82 17.55
N ASN A 204 -14.19 -9.81 16.28
CA ASN A 204 -13.63 -10.97 15.59
C ASN A 204 -12.14 -10.80 15.29
N SER A 205 -11.52 -9.67 15.63
CA SER A 205 -10.11 -9.45 15.36
C SER A 205 -9.46 -8.36 16.22
N HIS A 206 -8.21 -8.58 16.59
CA HIS A 206 -7.40 -7.66 17.40
C HIS A 206 -6.55 -6.72 16.55
N ALA A 207 -6.47 -5.46 16.96
CA ALA A 207 -5.72 -4.41 16.30
C ALA A 207 -4.21 -4.54 16.46
N GLU A 208 -3.49 -4.17 15.40
CA GLU A 208 -2.03 -4.12 15.41
C GLU A 208 -1.49 -3.11 16.41
N LYS A 209 -2.17 -1.97 16.62
CA LYS A 209 -1.73 -0.93 17.57
C LYS A 209 -1.78 -1.35 19.04
N GLU A 210 -2.47 -2.45 19.35
CA GLU A 210 -2.56 -3.00 20.71
C GLU A 210 -1.44 -4.03 21.01
N THR A 211 -0.72 -4.46 19.97
CA THR A 211 0.38 -5.44 20.10
C THR A 211 1.62 -4.85 20.75
N ILE A 212 2.38 -5.70 21.45
CA ILE A 212 3.61 -5.31 22.16
C ILE A 212 4.57 -4.48 21.29
N PRO A 213 4.88 -4.86 20.02
CA PRO A 213 5.78 -4.06 19.18
C PRO A 213 5.28 -2.64 18.89
N ASN A 214 3.97 -2.42 18.90
CA ASN A 214 3.35 -1.15 18.54
C ASN A 214 2.88 -0.31 19.72
N GLN A 215 3.01 -0.78 20.96
CA GLN A 215 2.58 -0.05 22.16
C GLN A 215 3.30 1.28 22.38
N SER A 216 4.43 1.52 21.71
CA SER A 216 5.15 2.78 21.70
C SER A 216 4.61 3.79 20.68
N LEU A 217 3.81 3.37 19.69
CA LEU A 217 3.26 4.25 18.66
C LEU A 217 2.31 5.30 19.26
N ARG A 218 2.40 6.53 18.77
CA ARG A 218 1.61 7.69 19.21
C ARG A 218 1.25 8.54 17.99
N GLY A 219 0.40 9.56 18.19
CA GLY A 219 0.05 10.51 17.14
C GLY A 219 -1.01 10.03 16.16
N PHE A 220 -1.78 8.98 16.48
CA PHE A 220 -2.89 8.50 15.64
C PHE A 220 -3.90 9.62 15.33
N HIS A 221 -4.24 10.45 16.33
CA HIS A 221 -5.13 11.61 16.15
C HIS A 221 -4.59 12.65 15.14
N VAL A 222 -3.27 12.76 14.99
CA VAL A 222 -2.67 13.66 13.97
C VAL A 222 -2.96 13.12 12.57
N ILE A 223 -2.84 11.80 12.39
CA ILE A 223 -3.17 11.14 11.12
C ILE A 223 -4.66 11.30 10.80
N ASP A 224 -5.54 11.16 11.80
CA ASP A 224 -6.98 11.38 11.64
C ASP A 224 -7.31 12.82 11.25
N ALA A 225 -6.63 13.80 11.85
CA ALA A 225 -6.78 15.21 11.50
C ALA A 225 -6.30 15.50 10.06
N VAL A 226 -5.15 14.95 9.65
CA VAL A 226 -4.64 15.07 8.28
C VAL A 226 -5.62 14.45 7.30
N LYS A 227 -6.10 13.23 7.58
CA LYS A 227 -7.09 12.54 6.76
C LYS A 227 -8.35 13.39 6.60
N SER A 228 -8.88 13.94 7.68
CA SER A 228 -10.08 14.78 7.64
C SER A 228 -9.89 16.01 6.74
N ALA A 229 -8.77 16.73 6.89
CA ALA A 229 -8.47 17.90 6.08
C ALA A 229 -8.21 17.59 4.59
N VAL A 230 -7.73 16.39 4.29
CA VAL A 230 -7.52 15.92 2.92
C VAL A 230 -8.85 15.50 2.29
N GLU A 231 -9.70 14.80 3.03
CA GLU A 231 -11.03 14.40 2.57
C GLU A 231 -11.93 15.60 2.27
N GLU A 232 -11.79 16.71 3.00
CA GLU A 232 -12.51 17.96 2.70
C GLU A 232 -12.21 18.49 1.28
N LYS A 233 -10.98 18.25 0.79
CA LYS A 233 -10.53 18.77 -0.52
C LYS A 233 -10.63 17.74 -1.63
N CYS A 234 -10.39 16.48 -1.30
CA CYS A 234 -10.29 15.39 -2.27
C CYS A 234 -10.92 14.10 -1.69
N PRO A 235 -12.27 14.05 -1.55
CA PRO A 235 -12.95 12.93 -0.94
C PRO A 235 -12.62 11.59 -1.61
N GLY A 236 -12.23 10.58 -0.84
CA GLY A 236 -11.97 9.22 -1.29
C GLY A 236 -10.73 9.03 -2.17
N VAL A 237 -9.89 10.07 -2.33
CA VAL A 237 -8.73 10.02 -3.25
C VAL A 237 -7.48 9.49 -2.56
N VAL A 238 -7.15 10.02 -1.37
CA VAL A 238 -5.87 9.74 -0.71
C VAL A 238 -6.06 8.70 0.40
N SER A 239 -5.35 7.58 0.32
CA SER A 239 -5.43 6.52 1.33
C SER A 239 -4.79 6.95 2.66
N CYS A 240 -5.30 6.43 3.78
CA CYS A 240 -4.66 6.57 5.09
C CYS A 240 -3.24 5.99 5.09
N ALA A 241 -3.01 4.92 4.33
CA ALA A 241 -1.70 4.32 4.12
C ALA A 241 -0.69 5.27 3.47
N ASP A 242 -1.10 6.03 2.45
CA ASP A 242 -0.23 7.05 1.85
C ASP A 242 -0.05 8.26 2.78
N ILE A 243 -1.09 8.66 3.51
CA ILE A 243 -0.98 9.72 4.52
C ILE A 243 0.08 9.35 5.56
N LEU A 244 0.06 8.14 6.09
CA LEU A 244 1.07 7.65 7.02
C LEU A 244 2.49 7.77 6.46
N ALA A 245 2.72 7.30 5.23
CA ALA A 245 4.04 7.32 4.61
C ALA A 245 4.55 8.75 4.35
N LEU A 246 3.66 9.64 3.90
CA LEU A 246 3.98 11.04 3.59
C LEU A 246 4.20 11.86 4.87
N VAL A 247 3.34 11.71 5.89
CA VAL A 247 3.50 12.36 7.19
C VAL A 247 4.80 11.89 7.86
N ALA A 248 5.14 10.60 7.77
CA ALA A 248 6.42 10.11 8.26
C ALA A 248 7.61 10.77 7.55
N ARG A 249 7.57 10.90 6.21
CA ARG A 249 8.61 11.64 5.45
C ARG A 249 8.71 13.09 5.88
N ASP A 250 7.58 13.77 6.04
CA ASP A 250 7.55 15.18 6.48
C ASP A 250 8.10 15.35 7.89
N ALA A 251 7.80 14.43 8.81
CA ALA A 251 8.38 14.42 10.15
C ALA A 251 9.91 14.28 10.10
N VAL A 252 10.45 13.38 9.28
CA VAL A 252 11.90 13.24 9.10
C VAL A 252 12.52 14.49 8.48
N ARG A 253 11.86 15.09 7.47
CA ARG A 253 12.29 16.34 6.85
C ARG A 253 12.35 17.47 7.87
N MET A 254 11.39 17.55 8.79
CA MET A 254 11.37 18.59 9.83
C MET A 254 12.54 18.45 10.80
N VAL A 255 12.96 17.23 11.12
CA VAL A 255 14.06 16.99 12.07
C VAL A 255 15.44 17.09 11.41
N HIS A 256 15.63 16.45 10.25
CA HIS A 256 16.95 16.30 9.63
C HIS A 256 17.13 17.11 8.35
N ARG A 257 16.11 17.83 7.88
CA ARG A 257 16.08 18.54 6.57
C ARG A 257 16.27 17.66 5.34
N SER A 258 16.42 16.35 5.52
CA SER A 258 16.49 15.35 4.46
C SER A 258 15.11 15.15 3.84
N PHE A 259 15.08 15.04 2.51
CA PHE A 259 13.85 14.83 1.75
C PHE A 259 14.04 13.69 0.75
N TRP A 260 13.00 12.90 0.59
CA TRP A 260 12.88 11.94 -0.50
C TRP A 260 11.44 11.93 -1.01
N GLU A 261 11.30 11.54 -2.28
CA GLU A 261 9.98 11.28 -2.86
C GLU A 261 9.42 9.98 -2.30
N VAL A 262 8.16 10.06 -1.83
CA VAL A 262 7.40 8.88 -1.40
C VAL A 262 6.49 8.49 -2.55
N PRO A 263 6.67 7.30 -3.15
CA PRO A 263 5.71 6.77 -4.11
C PRO A 263 4.33 6.64 -3.44
N THR A 264 3.28 7.14 -4.08
CA THR A 264 1.89 7.03 -3.61
C THR A 264 1.16 5.90 -4.35
N GLY A 265 -0.09 5.62 -3.96
CA GLY A 265 -0.94 4.55 -4.50
C GLY A 265 -1.12 3.36 -3.57
N ARG A 266 -0.73 3.48 -2.29
CA ARG A 266 -1.05 2.49 -1.24
C ARG A 266 -2.57 2.44 -1.05
N ARG A 267 -3.05 1.30 -0.57
CA ARG A 267 -4.47 1.10 -0.24
C ARG A 267 -4.62 0.83 1.23
N ASP A 268 -5.75 1.25 1.77
CA ASP A 268 -6.10 1.04 3.16
C ASP A 268 -6.46 -0.43 3.40
N GLY A 269 -5.77 -1.04 4.35
CA GLY A 269 -6.16 -2.30 4.96
C GLY A 269 -7.50 -2.11 5.65
N ARG A 270 -8.36 -3.12 5.57
CA ARG A 270 -9.73 -3.09 6.15
C ARG A 270 -9.92 -4.05 7.32
N VAL A 271 -8.90 -4.84 7.64
CA VAL A 271 -8.96 -5.86 8.68
C VAL A 271 -7.80 -5.61 9.64
N PRO A 272 -8.07 -5.35 10.93
CA PRO A 272 -7.02 -5.33 11.93
C PRO A 272 -6.48 -6.75 12.10
N LEU A 273 -5.17 -6.97 12.10
CA LEU A 273 -4.59 -8.30 12.33
C LEU A 273 -3.35 -8.24 13.23
N ALA A 274 -3.55 -8.36 14.54
CA ALA A 274 -2.46 -8.41 15.53
C ALA A 274 -1.39 -9.48 15.22
N SER A 275 -1.78 -10.61 14.62
CA SER A 275 -0.86 -11.67 14.20
C SER A 275 0.18 -11.18 13.18
N GLU A 276 -0.18 -10.22 12.32
CA GLU A 276 0.73 -9.66 11.32
C GLU A 276 1.79 -8.79 11.96
N ALA A 277 1.43 -7.93 12.92
CA ALA A 277 2.40 -7.15 13.68
C ALA A 277 3.33 -8.06 14.50
N ASN A 278 2.79 -9.04 15.22
CA ASN A 278 3.58 -9.96 16.05
C ASN A 278 4.55 -10.84 15.23
N ARG A 279 4.17 -11.21 14.00
CA ARG A 279 5.02 -12.00 13.10
C ARG A 279 5.99 -11.13 12.29
N GLY A 280 5.56 -9.93 11.90
CA GLY A 280 6.23 -9.09 10.94
C GLY A 280 7.22 -8.09 11.55
N LEU A 281 7.04 -7.71 12.81
CA LEU A 281 7.88 -6.74 13.50
C LEU A 281 8.87 -7.44 14.44
N PRO A 282 10.13 -6.97 14.53
CA PRO A 282 11.05 -7.45 15.54
C PRO A 282 10.51 -7.19 16.95
N SER A 283 10.72 -8.16 17.85
CA SER A 283 10.42 -7.97 19.27
C SER A 283 11.27 -6.84 19.86
N PRO A 284 10.72 -5.98 20.74
CA PRO A 284 11.51 -4.97 21.45
C PRO A 284 12.57 -5.58 22.38
N PHE A 285 12.49 -6.89 22.65
CA PHE A 285 13.46 -7.64 23.46
C PHE A 285 14.46 -8.43 22.62
N ALA A 286 14.44 -8.29 21.28
CA ALA A 286 15.27 -9.08 20.39
C ALA A 286 16.77 -8.76 20.54
N ASP A 287 17.60 -9.80 20.55
CA ASP A 287 19.05 -9.63 20.47
C ASP A 287 19.53 -9.37 19.02
N ILE A 288 20.82 -9.08 18.84
CA ILE A 288 21.37 -8.74 17.51
C ILE A 288 21.29 -9.91 16.52
N THR A 289 21.33 -11.16 17.00
CA THR A 289 21.22 -12.35 16.14
C THR A 289 19.79 -12.47 15.61
N GLN A 290 18.81 -12.31 16.50
CA GLN A 290 17.39 -12.28 16.16
C GLN A 290 17.03 -11.12 15.23
N LEU A 291 17.57 -9.92 15.48
CA LEU A 291 17.37 -8.75 14.62
C LEU A 291 17.94 -8.97 13.21
N LYS A 292 19.14 -9.53 13.08
CA LYS A 292 19.73 -9.87 11.78
C LYS A 292 18.86 -10.88 11.02
N ALA A 293 18.35 -11.90 11.71
CA ALA A 293 17.46 -12.88 11.09
C ALA A 293 16.14 -12.26 10.62
N ALA A 294 15.52 -11.40 11.44
CA ALA A 294 14.29 -10.70 11.10
C ALA A 294 14.44 -9.77 9.88
N PHE A 295 15.55 -9.02 9.80
CA PHE A 295 15.84 -8.16 8.66
C PHE A 295 16.18 -8.98 7.41
N ALA A 296 16.95 -10.06 7.54
CA ALA A 296 17.26 -10.96 6.43
C ALA A 296 16.00 -11.61 5.85
N ALA A 297 15.01 -11.94 6.69
CA ALA A 297 13.70 -12.43 6.25
C ALA A 297 12.89 -11.41 5.43
N LYS A 298 13.25 -10.12 5.51
CA LYS A 298 12.73 -9.03 4.68
C LYS A 298 13.67 -8.65 3.55
N GLY A 299 14.69 -9.48 3.27
CA GLY A 299 15.70 -9.22 2.25
C GLY A 299 16.62 -8.03 2.55
N LEU A 300 16.71 -7.61 3.82
CA LEU A 300 17.55 -6.52 4.30
C LEU A 300 18.85 -7.05 4.90
N SER A 301 19.94 -6.35 4.64
CA SER A 301 21.28 -6.69 5.10
C SER A 301 21.53 -6.20 6.54
N ALA A 302 22.65 -6.64 7.14
CA ALA A 302 23.11 -6.09 8.41
C ALA A 302 23.42 -4.58 8.33
N LYS A 303 23.81 -4.08 7.14
CA LYS A 303 23.97 -2.65 6.89
C LYS A 303 22.62 -1.94 6.96
N ASP A 304 21.59 -2.51 6.35
CA ASP A 304 20.24 -1.95 6.39
C ASP A 304 19.67 -1.94 7.81
N LEU A 305 19.92 -2.99 8.60
CA LEU A 305 19.60 -3.01 10.03
C LEU A 305 20.27 -1.85 10.77
N ALA A 306 21.57 -1.63 10.57
CA ALA A 306 22.29 -0.55 11.23
C ALA A 306 21.74 0.84 10.83
N VAL A 307 21.49 1.06 9.53
CA VAL A 307 20.97 2.33 9.00
C VAL A 307 19.55 2.60 9.47
N LEU A 308 18.65 1.62 9.37
CA LEU A 308 17.24 1.76 9.76
C LEU A 308 17.07 1.88 11.27
N SER A 309 17.95 1.26 12.07
CA SER A 309 18.00 1.48 13.53
C SER A 309 18.36 2.92 13.87
N GLY A 310 19.01 3.65 12.95
CA GLY A 310 19.24 5.09 13.08
C GLY A 310 17.96 5.92 13.14
N GLY A 311 16.82 5.39 12.67
CA GLY A 311 15.51 6.04 12.82
C GLY A 311 15.10 6.27 14.29
N HIS A 312 15.62 5.47 15.22
CA HIS A 312 15.40 5.69 16.64
C HIS A 312 15.97 7.01 17.15
N THR A 313 16.92 7.63 16.43
CA THR A 313 17.42 8.97 16.79
C THR A 313 16.32 10.03 16.77
N ILE A 314 15.20 9.82 16.08
CA ILE A 314 14.08 10.80 16.07
C ILE A 314 13.11 10.58 17.25
N GLY A 315 13.11 9.38 17.83
CA GLY A 315 12.05 8.95 18.73
C GLY A 315 12.35 9.15 20.21
N ILE A 316 11.28 9.03 21.00
CA ILE A 316 11.30 8.96 22.45
C ILE A 316 10.90 7.55 22.89
N SER A 317 11.49 7.07 23.97
CA SER A 317 11.19 5.78 24.58
C SER A 317 10.72 5.97 26.02
N ARG A 318 10.10 4.95 26.60
CA ARG A 318 9.77 4.92 28.03
C ARG A 318 10.88 4.23 28.80
N CYS A 319 11.10 4.64 30.04
CA CYS A 319 12.07 4.00 30.93
C CYS A 319 11.91 2.48 30.97
N LEU A 320 10.67 1.97 31.01
CA LEU A 320 10.33 0.55 31.00
C LEU A 320 11.10 -0.25 29.93
N SER A 321 11.31 0.31 28.74
CA SER A 321 11.93 -0.37 27.59
C SER A 321 13.41 -0.74 27.81
N PHE A 322 14.10 -0.11 28.76
CA PHE A 322 15.52 -0.38 29.02
C PHE A 322 15.88 -0.44 30.51
N MET A 323 14.89 -0.47 31.41
CA MET A 323 15.12 -0.54 32.86
C MET A 323 15.97 -1.75 33.28
N ASN A 324 15.70 -2.92 32.70
CA ASN A 324 16.50 -4.12 32.94
C ASN A 324 18.00 -3.86 32.65
N ARG A 325 18.32 -3.16 31.55
CA ARG A 325 19.71 -2.85 31.19
C ARG A 325 20.39 -1.87 32.14
N LEU A 326 19.63 -1.04 32.85
CA LEU A 326 20.15 -0.04 33.78
C LEU A 326 20.32 -0.57 35.20
N TYR A 327 19.43 -1.48 35.65
CA TYR A 327 19.35 -1.87 37.05
C TYR A 327 19.32 -3.38 37.31
N ASN A 328 19.13 -4.24 36.31
CA ASN A 328 19.04 -5.68 36.54
C ASN A 328 19.42 -6.53 35.31
N PHE A 329 20.58 -6.25 34.69
CA PHE A 329 20.94 -6.81 33.38
C PHE A 329 21.15 -8.33 33.41
N THR A 330 21.77 -8.86 34.48
CA THR A 330 21.98 -10.31 34.67
C THR A 330 21.04 -10.92 35.71
N GLY A 331 20.06 -10.16 36.21
CA GLY A 331 19.17 -10.61 37.28
C GLY A 331 19.75 -10.43 38.69
N LYS A 332 20.91 -9.77 38.83
CA LYS A 332 21.64 -9.59 40.11
C LYS A 332 21.71 -8.14 40.60
N GLY A 333 20.88 -7.25 40.06
CA GLY A 333 20.92 -5.82 40.42
C GLY A 333 22.07 -5.05 39.75
N ASP A 334 22.51 -5.48 38.57
CA ASP A 334 23.66 -4.94 37.85
C ASP A 334 23.27 -4.14 36.60
N THR A 335 24.19 -3.27 36.15
CA THR A 335 24.03 -2.49 34.92
C THR A 335 24.75 -3.16 33.76
N ASN A 336 24.18 -3.09 32.56
CA ASN A 336 24.81 -3.62 31.35
C ASN A 336 26.20 -2.96 31.13
N PRO A 337 27.29 -3.75 31.16
CA PRO A 337 28.65 -3.20 31.12
C PRO A 337 29.05 -2.69 29.72
N LYS A 338 28.28 -3.01 28.67
CA LYS A 338 28.52 -2.56 27.30
C LYS A 338 27.87 -1.22 26.98
N LEU A 339 27.03 -0.68 27.88
CA LEU A 339 26.47 0.65 27.73
C LEU A 339 27.52 1.71 28.13
N ASP A 340 27.49 2.87 27.46
CA ASP A 340 28.36 3.99 27.80
C ASP A 340 28.11 4.46 29.25
N LYS A 341 29.19 4.60 30.02
CA LYS A 341 29.12 4.90 31.46
C LYS A 341 28.54 6.28 31.75
N ASN A 342 28.86 7.27 30.92
CA ASN A 342 28.34 8.63 31.09
C ASN A 342 26.85 8.66 30.74
N TYR A 343 26.46 7.94 29.69
CA TYR A 343 25.06 7.84 29.29
C TYR A 343 24.22 7.08 30.31
N ILE A 344 24.74 6.01 30.92
CA ILE A 344 24.10 5.33 32.06
C ILE A 344 23.80 6.34 33.18
N ALA A 345 24.80 7.16 33.57
CA ALA A 345 24.61 8.13 34.64
C ALA A 345 23.48 9.11 34.29
N GLN A 346 23.46 9.62 33.06
CA GLN A 346 22.38 10.50 32.58
C GLN A 346 21.01 9.79 32.61
N LEU A 347 20.92 8.57 32.09
CA LEU A 347 19.66 7.81 32.10
C LEU A 347 19.15 7.53 33.51
N LYS A 348 20.03 7.22 34.48
CA LYS A 348 19.65 7.02 35.89
C LYS A 348 19.20 8.30 36.60
N THR A 349 19.53 9.49 36.07
CA THR A 349 18.93 10.74 36.57
C THR A 349 17.46 10.86 36.18
N LYS A 350 17.10 10.40 34.97
CA LYS A 350 15.75 10.50 34.40
C LYS A 350 14.84 9.32 34.75
N CYS A 351 15.37 8.10 34.76
CA CYS A 351 14.64 6.87 35.02
C CYS A 351 15.07 6.28 36.37
N LYS A 352 14.23 6.40 37.40
CA LYS A 352 14.50 5.80 38.72
C LYS A 352 14.11 4.31 38.73
N PRO A 353 14.65 3.48 39.64
CA PRO A 353 14.22 2.10 39.79
C PRO A 353 12.70 2.02 39.98
N GLY A 354 12.01 1.22 39.16
CA GLY A 354 10.55 1.10 39.18
C GLY A 354 9.79 2.11 38.32
N ASP A 355 10.47 3.08 37.71
CA ASP A 355 9.84 4.02 36.78
C ASP A 355 9.53 3.36 35.43
N THR A 356 8.24 3.26 35.12
CA THR A 356 7.75 2.65 33.88
C THR A 356 7.19 3.66 32.88
N THR A 357 6.99 4.92 33.28
CA THR A 357 6.18 5.87 32.51
C THR A 357 6.99 7.02 31.94
N SER A 358 8.08 7.44 32.60
CA SER A 358 8.88 8.59 32.16
C SER A 358 9.41 8.41 30.74
N LEU A 359 9.33 9.49 29.98
CA LEU A 359 9.77 9.56 28.58
C LEU A 359 11.22 10.05 28.52
N VAL A 360 12.01 9.37 27.71
CA VAL A 360 13.42 9.69 27.49
C VAL A 360 13.70 9.67 26.00
N GLU A 361 14.44 10.67 25.53
CA GLU A 361 14.97 10.71 24.16
C GLU A 361 15.81 9.46 23.92
N MET A 362 15.58 8.77 22.81
CA MET A 362 16.40 7.60 22.49
C MET A 362 17.85 7.97 22.13
N ASP A 363 18.04 9.20 21.62
CA ASP A 363 19.34 9.82 21.35
C ASP A 363 19.39 11.23 22.01
N PRO A 364 20.34 11.51 22.93
CA PRO A 364 20.37 12.78 23.65
C PRO A 364 20.45 14.01 22.74
N GLY A 365 19.50 14.93 22.89
CA GLY A 365 19.45 16.19 22.15
C GLY A 365 18.82 16.09 20.76
N SER A 366 18.44 14.90 20.32
CA SER A 366 17.84 14.67 19.01
C SER A 366 16.38 15.13 18.91
N PHE A 367 15.68 15.23 20.05
CA PHE A 367 14.27 15.63 20.12
C PHE A 367 14.07 17.15 20.24
N LYS A 368 15.15 17.91 20.49
CA LYS A 368 15.13 19.39 20.57
C LYS A 368 14.48 20.10 19.36
N PRO A 369 14.62 19.63 18.11
CA PRO A 369 13.92 20.22 16.97
C PRO A 369 12.40 20.08 17.08
N LEU A 370 11.90 18.92 17.53
CA LEU A 370 10.46 18.65 17.68
C LEU A 370 9.85 19.46 18.83
N MET A 371 10.57 19.64 19.95
CA MET A 371 10.14 20.56 21.03
C MET A 371 10.27 22.03 20.64
N LYS A 372 11.28 22.44 19.88
CA LYS A 372 11.34 23.83 19.37
C LYS A 372 10.16 24.11 18.45
N ILE A 373 9.73 23.15 17.64
CA ILE A 373 8.48 23.27 16.87
C ILE A 373 7.27 23.39 17.80
N SER A 374 7.17 22.58 18.87
CA SER A 374 6.07 22.72 19.84
C SER A 374 6.09 24.03 20.64
N THR A 375 7.28 24.61 20.85
CA THR A 375 7.50 25.84 21.64
C THR A 375 7.39 27.11 20.78
N ILE A 376 7.80 27.06 19.51
CA ILE A 376 7.62 28.16 18.54
C ILE A 376 6.15 28.30 18.13
N LEU A 377 5.34 27.24 18.27
CA LEU A 377 3.94 27.21 17.83
C LEU A 377 2.90 27.31 18.96
N SER A 378 3.27 27.45 20.24
CA SER A 378 2.31 27.59 21.36
C SER A 378 1.07 26.69 21.23
N LEU A 379 1.30 25.38 21.07
CA LEU A 379 0.27 24.39 20.72
C LEU A 379 -0.84 24.30 21.78
N LYS A 380 -1.99 24.92 21.49
CA LYS A 380 -3.29 24.55 22.05
C LYS A 380 -3.99 23.57 21.08
N GLU A 381 -5.08 22.94 21.51
CA GLU A 381 -5.86 21.93 20.76
C GLU A 381 -6.27 22.34 19.32
N GLU A 382 -6.13 23.60 18.94
CA GLU A 382 -6.39 24.13 17.60
C GLU A 382 -5.23 23.91 16.57
N ASP A 383 -4.06 23.38 16.98
CA ASP A 383 -2.83 23.40 16.17
C ASP A 383 -2.34 22.08 15.53
N TYR A 384 -3.20 21.07 15.38
CA TYR A 384 -2.94 19.95 14.43
C TYR A 384 -2.75 20.42 12.97
N SER A 385 -2.98 21.71 12.72
CA SER A 385 -2.78 22.48 11.50
C SER A 385 -1.37 22.42 10.91
N SER A 386 -0.27 22.40 11.67
CA SER A 386 1.06 22.61 11.06
C SER A 386 1.59 21.46 10.20
N LEU A 387 1.51 20.21 10.68
CA LEU A 387 1.81 19.01 9.86
C LEU A 387 0.78 18.83 8.75
N THR A 388 -0.50 19.06 9.07
CA THR A 388 -1.59 19.04 8.08
C THR A 388 -1.37 20.06 6.97
N ARG A 389 -0.90 21.28 7.29
CA ARG A 389 -0.62 22.36 6.35
C ARG A 389 0.63 22.06 5.53
N LEU A 390 1.69 21.52 6.14
CA LEU A 390 2.88 21.08 5.41
C LEU A 390 2.56 19.92 4.44
N PHE A 391 1.75 18.97 4.89
CA PHE A 391 1.24 17.89 4.06
C PHE A 391 0.43 18.45 2.89
N LEU A 392 -0.53 19.33 3.16
CA LEU A 392 -1.36 19.98 2.14
C LEU A 392 -0.54 20.83 1.17
N MET A 393 0.51 21.52 1.64
CA MET A 393 1.44 22.27 0.79
C MET A 393 2.23 21.34 -0.13
N THR A 394 2.67 20.18 0.39
CA THR A 394 3.37 19.17 -0.43
C THR A 394 2.44 18.58 -1.48
N MET A 395 1.18 18.30 -1.12
CA MET A 395 0.19 17.79 -2.05
C MET A 395 -0.17 18.79 -3.16
N LYS A 396 -0.18 20.11 -2.85
CA LYS A 396 -0.40 21.17 -3.86
C LYS A 396 0.71 21.29 -4.91
N GLN A 397 1.91 20.76 -4.64
CA GLN A 397 3.06 20.85 -5.56
C GLN A 397 3.14 19.69 -6.57
N LYS A 398 2.32 18.65 -6.42
CA LYS A 398 2.20 17.58 -7.43
C LYS A 398 1.12 17.96 -8.44
N PRO A 399 1.42 18.02 -9.75
CA PRO A 399 0.36 18.06 -10.76
C PRO A 399 -0.47 16.78 -10.58
N MET A 400 -1.77 16.94 -10.34
CA MET A 400 -2.74 15.83 -10.22
C MET A 400 -2.85 15.05 -11.52
#